data_AF-A0A373P7I9-F1
#
_entry.id   AF-A0A373P7I9-F1
#
_cell.length_a   1.000
_cell.length_b   1.000
_cell.length_c   1.000
_cell.angle_alpha   90.00
_cell.angle_beta   90.00
_cell.angle_gamma   90.00
#
_symmetry.space_group_name_H-M   'P 1'
#
loop_
_entity.id
_entity.type
_entity.pdbx_description
1 polymer ?
#
loop_
_entity_poly.entity_id
_entity_poly.type
_entity_poly.pdbx_seq_one_letter_code
_entity_poly.pdbx_strand_id
1 'polypeptide(L)'
;MQPLDAVYLQILKNLCTDLSEPVPLDGVDPSALYRLAEKHCSLPFLLPYFEQQPQFSALKQQTKQMLLSYYQLEHFTRLTFSLLLAEKIPCFLLKGISLAANYPIPEYRKLGDLDLYIPEKDAFSRACRILNAHGYTEEPEESDHHVTYRFTFPETGRSFTLELHYRIVGIYQFSRANELVDEIFSASHLKPSFVELYGQTYPVLPPTENVFYMLHHMLKHYLYSGFGSRLLCDFTLYLERYASEVNFEKIHFWCRESKIFHLYELILESCRIYFGLSASIDPQVHCSASDCAIFLEKILADGDFGSDTQRKIVSSGSYQHTGIHAWFHEGHIQMKLRFPKLHKCVLLWPVLWVITFFCFLSNTYRIRHTTLRQTLADFRADNRKTKLLKIFDNNDLQ
;
A
#
# COMPACT_ATOMS: atom_id res chain seq x y z
N MET A 1 7.47 19.25 -13.78
CA MET A 1 6.05 18.84 -13.76
C MET A 1 5.35 19.36 -15.01
N GLN A 2 4.69 18.49 -15.77
CA GLN A 2 4.03 18.88 -17.03
C GLN A 2 2.68 19.58 -16.75
N PRO A 3 2.13 20.38 -17.69
CA PRO A 3 0.83 21.03 -17.50
C PRO A 3 -0.31 20.04 -17.19
N LEU A 4 -0.29 18.86 -17.81
CA LEU A 4 -1.23 17.77 -17.55
C LEU A 4 -1.21 17.32 -16.07
N ASP A 5 0.00 17.14 -15.52
CA ASP A 5 0.19 16.71 -14.12
C ASP A 5 -0.31 17.78 -13.16
N ALA A 6 -0.04 19.05 -13.45
CA ALA A 6 -0.48 20.17 -12.61
C ALA A 6 -2.00 20.27 -12.54
N VAL A 7 -2.70 20.14 -13.68
CA VAL A 7 -4.18 20.11 -13.72
C VAL A 7 -4.72 18.91 -12.96
N TYR A 8 -4.13 17.74 -13.15
CA TYR A 8 -4.54 16.52 -12.44
C TYR A 8 -4.38 16.66 -10.92
N LEU A 9 -3.22 17.17 -10.45
CA LEU A 9 -2.97 17.39 -9.03
C LEU A 9 -3.89 18.45 -8.43
N GLN A 10 -4.21 19.52 -9.18
CA GLN A 10 -5.19 20.50 -8.71
C GLN A 10 -6.57 19.88 -8.48
N ILE A 11 -7.00 18.95 -9.36
CA ILE A 11 -8.25 18.20 -9.15
C ILE A 11 -8.19 17.33 -7.88
N LEU A 12 -7.07 16.65 -7.63
CA LEU A 12 -6.89 15.86 -6.40
C LEU A 12 -6.83 16.73 -5.15
N LYS A 13 -6.24 17.92 -5.23
CA LYS A 13 -6.25 18.90 -4.14
C LYS A 13 -7.66 19.37 -3.83
N ASN A 14 -8.44 19.70 -4.86
CA ASN A 14 -9.85 20.08 -4.70
C ASN A 14 -10.66 18.98 -4.00
N LEU A 15 -10.44 17.71 -4.38
CA LEU A 15 -11.03 16.56 -3.67
C LEU A 15 -10.63 16.52 -2.19
N CYS A 16 -9.34 16.64 -1.88
CA CYS A 16 -8.84 16.48 -0.51
C CYS A 16 -9.22 17.64 0.41
N THR A 17 -9.52 18.80 -0.17
CA THR A 17 -9.95 20.02 0.55
C THR A 17 -11.47 20.23 0.53
N ASP A 18 -12.22 19.30 -0.07
CA ASP A 18 -13.67 19.39 -0.32
C ASP A 18 -14.07 20.71 -1.01
N LEU A 19 -13.18 21.23 -1.86
CA LEU A 19 -13.40 22.44 -2.64
C LEU A 19 -14.00 22.09 -4.00
N SER A 20 -15.02 22.85 -4.40
CA SER A 20 -15.64 22.76 -5.74
C SER A 20 -15.12 23.85 -6.68
N GLU A 21 -13.82 24.17 -6.60
CA GLU A 21 -13.22 25.20 -7.44
C GLU A 21 -13.13 24.72 -8.91
N PRO A 22 -13.51 25.55 -9.89
CA PRO A 22 -13.36 25.20 -11.30
C PRO A 22 -11.88 25.10 -11.65
N VAL A 23 -11.48 24.00 -12.29
CA VAL A 23 -10.13 23.81 -12.83
C VAL A 23 -10.19 23.98 -14.35
N PRO A 24 -9.60 25.06 -14.91
CA PRO A 24 -9.54 25.24 -16.35
C PRO A 24 -8.76 24.09 -17.00
N LEU A 25 -9.32 23.51 -18.07
CA LEU A 25 -8.66 22.46 -18.86
C LEU A 25 -7.90 23.02 -20.06
N ASP A 26 -7.74 24.35 -20.13
CA ASP A 26 -7.08 25.03 -21.25
C ASP A 26 -5.63 24.54 -21.42
N GLY A 27 -5.29 24.14 -22.65
CA GLY A 27 -3.95 23.62 -22.97
C GLY A 27 -3.68 22.18 -22.52
N VAL A 28 -4.68 21.46 -22.01
CA VAL A 28 -4.58 20.03 -21.65
C VAL A 28 -5.54 19.20 -22.51
N ASP A 29 -5.05 18.10 -23.09
CA ASP A 29 -5.90 17.12 -23.78
C ASP A 29 -6.80 16.39 -22.75
N PRO A 30 -8.14 16.54 -22.79
CA PRO A 30 -9.04 15.84 -21.88
C PRO A 30 -8.90 14.32 -21.95
N SER A 31 -8.51 13.77 -23.11
CA SER A 31 -8.27 12.33 -23.26
C SER A 31 -7.02 11.90 -22.50
N ALA A 32 -5.98 12.73 -22.46
CA ALA A 32 -4.77 12.46 -21.68
C ALA A 32 -5.05 12.53 -20.17
N LEU A 33 -5.85 13.51 -19.74
CA LEU A 33 -6.28 13.62 -18.35
C LEU A 33 -7.14 12.43 -17.92
N TYR A 34 -8.07 11.98 -18.77
CA TYR A 34 -8.84 10.75 -18.55
C TYR A 34 -7.92 9.54 -18.35
N ARG A 35 -6.96 9.32 -19.26
CA ARG A 35 -6.00 8.20 -19.16
C ARG A 35 -5.13 8.27 -17.91
N LEU A 36 -4.71 9.47 -17.50
CA LEU A 36 -3.96 9.66 -16.28
C LEU A 36 -4.79 9.31 -15.04
N ALA A 37 -6.03 9.79 -14.95
CA ALA A 37 -6.93 9.45 -13.86
C ALA A 37 -7.29 7.96 -13.84
N GLU A 38 -7.45 7.32 -15.00
CA GLU A 38 -7.65 5.88 -15.12
C GLU A 38 -6.45 5.09 -14.58
N LYS A 39 -5.24 5.48 -14.98
CA LYS A 39 -3.97 4.90 -14.48
C LYS A 39 -3.84 5.01 -12.96
N HIS A 40 -4.41 6.04 -12.35
CA HIS A 40 -4.40 6.26 -10.91
C HIS A 40 -5.68 5.82 -10.20
N CYS A 41 -6.59 5.12 -10.88
CA CYS A 41 -7.85 4.65 -10.34
C CYS A 41 -8.72 5.76 -9.70
N SER A 42 -8.65 6.96 -10.29
CA SER A 42 -9.19 8.21 -9.75
C SER A 42 -10.20 8.85 -10.71
N LEU A 43 -10.75 8.07 -11.65
CA LEU A 43 -11.70 8.55 -12.66
C LEU A 43 -12.89 9.32 -12.06
N PRO A 44 -13.57 8.87 -10.99
CA PRO A 44 -14.73 9.59 -10.46
C PRO A 44 -14.46 11.06 -10.12
N PHE A 45 -13.22 11.41 -9.77
CA PHE A 45 -12.85 12.78 -9.44
C PHE A 45 -12.87 13.74 -10.64
N LEU A 46 -12.89 13.21 -11.86
CA LEU A 46 -13.04 13.99 -13.08
C LEU A 46 -14.49 14.37 -13.40
N LEU A 47 -15.49 13.76 -12.74
CA LEU A 47 -16.90 13.95 -13.08
C LEU A 47 -17.32 15.43 -13.18
N PRO A 48 -16.98 16.32 -12.22
CA PRO A 48 -17.38 17.73 -12.29
C PRO A 48 -16.79 18.49 -13.48
N TYR A 49 -15.67 18.03 -14.03
CA TYR A 49 -14.89 18.72 -15.06
C TYR A 49 -15.16 18.18 -16.48
N PHE A 50 -15.81 17.02 -16.58
CA PHE A 50 -15.93 16.27 -17.84
C PHE A 50 -17.34 16.32 -18.46
N GLU A 51 -18.30 17.05 -17.88
CA GLU A 51 -19.70 17.05 -18.37
C GLU A 51 -19.85 17.36 -19.86
N GLN A 52 -19.02 18.29 -20.36
CA GLN A 52 -19.03 18.74 -21.76
C GLN A 52 -18.05 17.95 -22.66
N GLN A 53 -17.32 16.99 -22.09
CA GLN A 53 -16.28 16.24 -22.81
C GLN A 53 -16.83 14.97 -23.45
N PRO A 54 -16.33 14.54 -24.63
CA PRO A 54 -16.79 13.32 -25.31
C PRO A 54 -16.71 12.05 -24.45
N GLN A 55 -15.77 11.98 -23.51
CA GLN A 55 -15.51 10.83 -22.64
C GLN A 55 -16.52 10.72 -21.48
N PHE A 56 -17.43 11.69 -21.30
CA PHE A 56 -18.31 11.75 -20.13
C PHE A 56 -19.21 10.52 -19.94
N SER A 57 -19.70 9.93 -21.04
CA SER A 57 -20.53 8.73 -20.98
C SER A 57 -19.74 7.52 -20.44
N ALA A 58 -18.53 7.32 -20.95
CA ALA A 58 -17.61 6.28 -20.48
C ALA A 58 -17.20 6.52 -19.03
N LEU A 59 -16.88 7.77 -18.67
CA LEU A 59 -16.56 8.17 -17.30
C LEU A 59 -17.68 7.81 -16.30
N LYS A 60 -18.94 8.12 -16.66
CA LYS A 60 -20.11 7.76 -15.85
C LYS A 60 -20.27 6.25 -15.72
N GLN A 61 -20.04 5.49 -16.79
CA GLN A 61 -20.12 4.03 -16.75
C GLN A 61 -19.05 3.43 -15.83
N GLN A 62 -17.80 3.89 -15.94
CA GLN A 62 -16.70 3.46 -15.07
C GLN A 62 -16.95 3.83 -13.60
N THR A 63 -17.47 5.03 -13.34
CA THR A 63 -17.83 5.46 -11.99
C THR A 63 -18.93 4.58 -11.40
N LYS A 64 -19.99 4.27 -12.16
CA LYS A 64 -21.03 3.33 -11.72
C LYS A 64 -20.47 1.95 -11.38
N GLN A 65 -19.52 1.45 -12.17
CA GLN A 65 -18.87 0.18 -11.89
C GLN A 65 -18.04 0.24 -10.61
N MET A 66 -17.35 1.35 -10.35
CA MET A 66 -16.60 1.56 -9.11
C MET A 66 -17.51 1.61 -7.88
N LEU A 67 -18.64 2.31 -7.96
CA LEU A 67 -19.68 2.34 -6.93
C LEU A 67 -20.23 0.94 -6.64
N LEU A 68 -20.52 0.16 -7.68
CA LEU A 68 -20.96 -1.23 -7.51
C LEU A 68 -19.87 -2.05 -6.79
N SER A 69 -18.62 -1.98 -7.26
CA SER A 69 -17.49 -2.68 -6.63
C SER A 69 -17.29 -2.28 -5.18
N TYR A 70 -17.52 -1.01 -4.84
CA TYR A 70 -17.46 -0.52 -3.46
C TYR A 70 -18.44 -1.27 -2.55
N TYR A 71 -19.73 -1.29 -2.89
CA TYR A 71 -20.74 -1.96 -2.05
C TYR A 71 -20.57 -3.47 -2.00
N GLN A 72 -20.02 -4.07 -3.05
CA GLN A 72 -19.69 -5.49 -3.03
C GLN A 72 -18.54 -5.81 -2.06
N LEU A 73 -17.50 -4.97 -2.03
CA LEU A 73 -16.39 -5.13 -1.10
C LEU A 73 -16.78 -4.77 0.32
N GLU A 74 -17.66 -3.79 0.52
CA GLU A 74 -18.29 -3.53 1.83
C GLU A 74 -19.04 -4.78 2.31
N HIS A 75 -19.89 -5.36 1.46
CA HIS A 75 -20.66 -6.54 1.82
C HIS A 75 -19.74 -7.73 2.14
N PHE A 76 -18.71 -7.95 1.33
CA PHE A 76 -17.70 -8.98 1.58
C PHE A 76 -16.98 -8.74 2.91
N THR A 77 -16.57 -7.50 3.18
CA THR A 77 -15.96 -7.10 4.45
C THR A 77 -16.86 -7.43 5.64
N ARG A 78 -18.13 -7.03 5.58
CA ARG A 78 -19.11 -7.30 6.64
C ARG A 78 -19.33 -8.79 6.84
N LEU A 79 -19.43 -9.57 5.76
CA LEU A 79 -19.61 -11.02 5.81
C LEU A 79 -18.42 -11.71 6.51
N THR A 80 -17.20 -11.45 6.04
CA THR A 80 -15.97 -12.02 6.60
C THR A 80 -15.78 -11.59 8.05
N PHE A 81 -15.98 -10.31 8.36
CA PHE A 81 -15.83 -9.80 9.72
C PHE A 81 -16.86 -10.40 10.68
N SER A 82 -18.13 -10.49 10.26
CA SER A 82 -19.20 -11.08 11.09
C SER A 82 -18.95 -12.55 11.41
N LEU A 83 -18.36 -13.30 10.47
CA LEU A 83 -17.93 -14.68 10.69
C LEU A 83 -16.87 -14.76 11.79
N LEU A 84 -15.81 -13.95 11.70
CA LEU A 84 -14.75 -13.94 12.71
C LEU A 84 -15.26 -13.43 14.08
N LEU A 85 -16.15 -12.45 14.08
CA LEU A 85 -16.78 -11.92 15.28
C LEU A 85 -17.63 -12.97 16.00
N ALA A 86 -18.44 -13.75 15.26
CA ALA A 86 -19.25 -14.84 15.81
C ALA A 86 -18.38 -15.92 16.50
N GLU A 87 -17.19 -16.16 15.95
CA GLU A 87 -16.19 -17.08 16.50
C GLU A 87 -15.30 -16.44 17.59
N LYS A 88 -15.60 -15.20 17.99
CA LYS A 88 -14.84 -14.42 18.99
C LYS A 88 -13.36 -14.33 18.63
N ILE A 89 -13.06 -14.10 17.36
CA ILE A 89 -11.71 -13.91 16.85
C ILE A 89 -11.46 -12.39 16.73
N PRO A 90 -10.62 -11.80 17.59
CA PRO A 90 -10.29 -10.38 17.47
C PRO A 90 -9.47 -10.15 16.19
N CYS A 91 -9.88 -9.15 15.41
CA CYS A 91 -9.15 -8.72 14.22
C CYS A 91 -9.31 -7.22 14.01
N PHE A 92 -8.34 -6.63 13.30
CA PHE A 92 -8.34 -5.23 12.90
C PHE A 92 -8.65 -5.13 11.42
N LEU A 93 -9.60 -4.28 11.07
CA LEU A 93 -9.83 -3.88 9.68
C LEU A 93 -8.74 -2.90 9.27
N LEU A 94 -8.07 -3.20 8.15
CA LEU A 94 -7.02 -2.36 7.59
C LEU A 94 -7.50 -1.74 6.28
N LYS A 95 -7.01 -0.53 5.99
CA LYS A 95 -7.20 0.15 4.70
C LYS A 95 -8.66 0.15 4.23
N GLY A 96 -8.90 -0.13 2.95
CA GLY A 96 -10.22 -0.48 2.42
C GLY A 96 -11.33 0.49 2.83
N ILE A 97 -12.50 -0.03 3.20
CA ILE A 97 -13.65 0.79 3.58
C ILE A 97 -13.35 1.76 4.74
N SER A 98 -12.41 1.43 5.65
CA SER A 98 -12.07 2.30 6.78
C SER A 98 -11.36 3.60 6.37
N LEU A 99 -10.52 3.55 5.33
CA LEU A 99 -9.90 4.75 4.76
C LEU A 99 -10.85 5.48 3.80
N ALA A 100 -11.70 4.74 3.08
CA ALA A 100 -12.70 5.32 2.19
C ALA A 100 -13.70 6.23 2.91
N ALA A 101 -14.02 5.91 4.16
CA ALA A 101 -14.91 6.71 5.01
C ALA A 101 -14.40 8.13 5.32
N ASN A 102 -13.17 8.48 4.93
CA ASN A 102 -12.60 9.83 5.08
C ASN A 102 -12.73 10.66 3.79
N TYR A 103 -13.17 10.08 2.68
CA TYR A 103 -13.40 10.81 1.44
C TYR A 103 -14.75 11.55 1.50
N PRO A 104 -14.89 12.72 0.83
CA PRO A 104 -16.17 13.41 0.71
C PRO A 104 -17.28 12.51 0.14
N ILE A 105 -16.92 11.67 -0.84
CA ILE A 105 -17.77 10.61 -1.39
C ILE A 105 -17.00 9.29 -1.28
N PRO A 106 -17.24 8.46 -0.24
CA PRO A 106 -16.50 7.23 0.01
C PRO A 106 -16.44 6.28 -1.20
N GLU A 107 -17.54 6.20 -1.96
CA GLU A 107 -17.67 5.31 -3.11
C GLU A 107 -16.77 5.68 -4.30
N TYR A 108 -16.20 6.90 -4.31
CA TYR A 108 -15.27 7.32 -5.36
C TYR A 108 -13.85 6.80 -5.14
N ARG A 109 -13.55 6.27 -3.95
CA ARG A 109 -12.27 5.63 -3.67
C ARG A 109 -12.30 4.18 -4.13
N LYS A 110 -11.45 3.83 -5.10
CA LYS A 110 -11.27 2.43 -5.52
C LYS A 110 -10.86 1.56 -4.35
N LEU A 111 -11.66 0.52 -4.11
CA LEU A 111 -11.33 -0.60 -3.23
C LEU A 111 -10.73 -1.75 -4.05
N GLY A 112 -9.81 -2.49 -3.43
CA GLY A 112 -9.17 -3.68 -4.01
C GLY A 112 -9.53 -4.90 -3.20
N ASP A 113 -8.66 -5.27 -2.28
CA ASP A 113 -8.81 -6.45 -1.44
C ASP A 113 -9.34 -6.10 -0.04
N LEU A 114 -9.78 -7.11 0.70
CA LEU A 114 -10.06 -7.00 2.13
C LEU A 114 -8.78 -7.32 2.91
N ASP A 115 -8.25 -6.36 3.66
CA ASP A 115 -7.11 -6.56 4.55
C ASP A 115 -7.59 -6.68 6.02
N LEU A 116 -7.33 -7.82 6.65
CA LEU A 116 -7.59 -8.03 8.08
C LEU A 116 -6.30 -8.39 8.81
N TYR A 117 -6.07 -7.82 10.00
CA TYR A 117 -4.90 -8.13 10.82
C TYR A 117 -5.27 -8.83 12.12
N ILE A 118 -4.57 -9.92 12.43
CA ILE A 118 -4.70 -10.68 13.68
C ILE A 118 -3.29 -10.87 14.28
N PRO A 119 -2.91 -10.07 15.29
CA PRO A 119 -1.57 -10.15 15.89
C PRO A 119 -1.36 -11.42 16.73
N GLU A 120 -2.44 -11.99 17.27
CA GLU A 120 -2.37 -13.17 18.14
C GLU A 120 -2.31 -14.45 17.32
N LYS A 121 -1.21 -15.20 17.45
CA LYS A 121 -0.92 -16.40 16.65
C LYS A 121 -1.99 -17.50 16.77
N ASP A 122 -2.53 -17.72 17.96
CA ASP A 122 -3.54 -18.75 18.20
C ASP A 122 -4.89 -18.32 17.60
N ALA A 123 -5.28 -17.05 17.76
CA ALA A 123 -6.44 -16.48 17.08
C ALA A 123 -6.30 -16.52 15.55
N PHE A 124 -5.12 -16.20 15.00
CA PHE A 124 -4.83 -16.28 13.57
C PHE A 124 -4.99 -17.72 13.05
N SER A 125 -4.41 -18.69 13.75
CA SER A 125 -4.52 -20.10 13.37
C SER A 125 -5.96 -20.61 13.43
N ARG A 126 -6.76 -20.12 14.40
CA ARG A 126 -8.21 -20.37 14.45
C ARG A 126 -8.92 -19.73 13.26
N ALA A 127 -8.61 -18.49 12.91
CA ALA A 127 -9.21 -17.78 11.79
C ALA A 127 -9.00 -18.53 10.47
N CYS A 128 -7.78 -18.98 10.17
CA CYS A 128 -7.50 -19.79 8.98
C CYS A 128 -8.38 -21.05 8.90
N ARG A 129 -8.55 -21.77 10.02
CA ARG A 129 -9.42 -22.96 10.07
C ARG A 129 -10.89 -22.63 9.83
N ILE A 130 -11.38 -21.56 10.44
CA ILE A 130 -12.77 -21.11 10.26
C ILE A 130 -13.03 -20.67 8.83
N LEU A 131 -12.14 -19.88 8.24
CA LEU A 131 -12.24 -19.41 6.86
C LEU A 131 -12.27 -20.60 5.88
N ASN A 132 -11.33 -21.55 6.02
CA ASN A 132 -11.32 -22.77 5.22
C ASN A 132 -12.62 -23.57 5.33
N ALA A 133 -13.17 -23.71 6.54
CA ALA A 133 -14.43 -24.41 6.76
C ALA A 133 -15.64 -23.68 6.13
N HIS A 134 -15.54 -22.38 5.88
CA HIS A 134 -16.59 -21.54 5.31
C HIS A 134 -16.35 -21.18 3.83
N GLY A 135 -15.59 -22.00 3.11
CA GLY A 135 -15.45 -21.91 1.65
C GLY A 135 -14.44 -20.87 1.15
N TYR A 136 -13.66 -20.26 2.04
CA TYR A 136 -12.49 -19.47 1.64
C TYR A 136 -11.38 -20.43 1.22
N THR A 137 -10.86 -20.25 0.01
CA THR A 137 -9.80 -21.10 -0.55
C THR A 137 -8.48 -20.34 -0.50
N GLU A 138 -7.48 -20.90 0.17
CA GLU A 138 -6.13 -20.32 0.22
C GLU A 138 -5.52 -20.24 -1.20
N GLU A 139 -5.05 -19.07 -1.59
CA GLU A 139 -4.31 -18.88 -2.84
C GLU A 139 -2.81 -19.08 -2.58
N PRO A 140 -2.11 -19.90 -3.39
CA PRO A 140 -0.67 -20.08 -3.23
C PRO A 140 0.06 -18.78 -3.54
N GLU A 141 0.55 -18.14 -2.48
CA GLU A 141 1.34 -16.91 -2.50
C GLU A 141 2.53 -17.00 -1.53
N GLU A 142 3.68 -16.50 -1.95
CA GLU A 142 4.86 -16.37 -1.10
C GLU A 142 4.81 -15.02 -0.39
N SER A 143 4.13 -14.98 0.76
CA SER A 143 4.05 -13.81 1.64
C SER A 143 4.63 -14.12 3.02
N ASP A 144 5.39 -13.16 3.55
CA ASP A 144 6.04 -13.22 4.86
C ASP A 144 5.27 -12.50 5.97
N HIS A 145 4.05 -12.02 5.66
CA HIS A 145 3.22 -11.26 6.60
C HIS A 145 1.72 -11.59 6.54
N HIS A 146 1.23 -12.28 5.50
CA HIS A 146 -0.17 -12.68 5.39
C HIS A 146 -0.38 -14.03 4.72
N VAL A 147 -1.61 -14.52 4.79
CA VAL A 147 -2.16 -15.61 3.96
C VAL A 147 -3.28 -15.03 3.10
N THR A 148 -3.27 -15.37 1.81
CA THR A 148 -4.25 -14.86 0.84
C THR A 148 -5.36 -15.89 0.64
N TYR A 149 -6.60 -15.46 0.75
CA TYR A 149 -7.79 -16.26 0.50
C TYR A 149 -8.61 -15.70 -0.65
N ARG A 150 -9.14 -16.59 -1.48
CA ARG A 150 -10.21 -16.27 -2.44
C ARG A 150 -11.53 -16.82 -1.94
N PHE A 151 -12.54 -15.97 -1.95
CA PHE A 151 -13.93 -16.35 -1.67
C PHE A 151 -14.79 -16.07 -2.90
N THR A 152 -15.55 -17.06 -3.36
CA THR A 152 -16.45 -16.92 -4.50
C THR A 152 -17.89 -17.07 -4.03
N PHE A 153 -18.70 -16.03 -4.21
CA PHE A 153 -20.12 -16.06 -3.90
C PHE A 153 -20.84 -17.03 -4.85
N PRO A 154 -21.42 -18.15 -4.35
CA PRO A 154 -22.01 -19.18 -5.22
C PRO A 154 -23.13 -18.66 -6.12
N GLU A 155 -23.91 -17.68 -5.64
CA GLU A 155 -25.08 -17.15 -6.33
C GLU A 155 -24.70 -16.27 -7.53
N THR A 156 -23.53 -15.62 -7.47
CA THR A 156 -23.10 -14.66 -8.49
C THR A 156 -21.86 -15.09 -9.26
N GLY A 157 -21.13 -16.10 -8.77
CA GLY A 157 -19.82 -16.49 -9.28
C GLY A 157 -18.73 -15.43 -9.08
N ARG A 158 -19.00 -14.35 -8.35
CA ARG A 158 -18.02 -13.27 -8.13
C ARG A 158 -17.05 -13.64 -7.02
N SER A 159 -15.77 -13.45 -7.30
CA SER A 159 -14.69 -13.73 -6.36
C SER A 159 -14.09 -12.46 -5.76
N PHE A 160 -13.72 -12.53 -4.48
CA PHE A 160 -13.04 -11.49 -3.74
C PHE A 160 -11.81 -12.05 -3.04
N THR A 161 -10.82 -11.19 -2.83
CA THR A 161 -9.58 -11.52 -2.16
C THR A 161 -9.59 -10.98 -0.73
N LEU A 162 -9.19 -11.83 0.21
CA LEU A 162 -8.91 -11.50 1.60
C LEU A 162 -7.41 -11.71 1.84
N GLU A 163 -6.69 -10.65 2.21
CA GLU A 163 -5.36 -10.75 2.82
C GLU A 163 -5.52 -10.84 4.34
N LEU A 164 -5.27 -12.01 4.91
CA LEU A 164 -5.28 -12.21 6.36
C LEU A 164 -3.86 -12.08 6.90
N HIS A 165 -3.55 -10.94 7.51
CA HIS A 165 -2.24 -10.57 8.02
C HIS A 165 -2.00 -11.15 9.42
N TYR A 166 -0.87 -11.86 9.58
CA TYR A 166 -0.31 -12.25 10.88
C TYR A 166 0.82 -11.33 11.34
N ARG A 167 1.36 -10.51 10.42
CA ARG A 167 2.29 -9.42 10.68
C ARG A 167 1.83 -8.21 9.89
N ILE A 168 1.98 -7.00 10.45
CA ILE A 168 1.38 -5.81 9.84
C ILE A 168 2.00 -5.46 8.47
N VAL A 169 3.29 -5.73 8.29
CA VAL A 169 4.04 -5.52 7.04
C VAL A 169 5.09 -6.62 6.84
N GLY A 170 5.62 -6.73 5.62
CA GLY A 170 6.70 -7.67 5.28
C GLY A 170 8.04 -7.32 5.93
N ILE A 171 8.96 -8.28 5.96
CA ILE A 171 10.24 -8.19 6.68
C ILE A 171 11.20 -7.28 5.91
N TYR A 172 11.74 -6.27 6.61
CA TYR A 172 12.79 -5.40 6.09
C TYR A 172 14.17 -6.02 6.27
N GLN A 173 15.14 -5.55 5.49
CA GLN A 173 16.54 -5.93 5.69
C GLN A 173 17.10 -5.41 7.02
N PHE A 174 16.64 -4.24 7.47
CA PHE A 174 17.09 -3.63 8.71
C PHE A 174 16.36 -4.25 9.90
N SER A 175 17.07 -5.02 10.72
CA SER A 175 16.48 -5.79 11.84
C SER A 175 15.79 -4.90 12.87
N ARG A 176 16.38 -3.76 13.20
CA ARG A 176 15.81 -2.82 14.18
C ARG A 176 14.42 -2.31 13.77
N ALA A 177 14.20 -2.03 12.49
CA ALA A 177 12.87 -1.67 11.99
C ALA A 177 11.86 -2.81 12.17
N ASN A 178 12.29 -4.07 11.98
CA ASN A 178 11.40 -5.21 12.22
C ASN A 178 11.07 -5.40 13.69
N GLU A 179 12.06 -5.29 14.58
CA GLU A 179 11.86 -5.37 16.03
C GLU A 179 10.87 -4.32 16.52
N LEU A 180 11.04 -3.08 16.05
CA LEU A 180 10.14 -1.98 16.40
C LEU A 180 8.72 -2.21 15.89
N VAL A 181 8.57 -2.61 14.62
CA VAL A 181 7.26 -2.94 14.03
C VAL A 181 6.59 -4.09 14.81
N ASP A 182 7.32 -5.15 15.12
CA ASP A 182 6.79 -6.30 15.85
C ASP A 182 6.41 -5.93 17.28
N GLU A 183 7.15 -5.01 17.92
CA GLU A 183 6.83 -4.47 19.25
C GLU A 183 5.54 -3.63 19.24
N ILE A 184 5.45 -2.64 18.34
CA ILE A 184 4.32 -1.70 18.25
C ILE A 184 3.00 -2.43 17.95
N PHE A 185 3.03 -3.35 16.99
CA PHE A 185 1.84 -4.02 16.50
C PHE A 185 1.56 -5.35 17.21
N SER A 186 2.29 -5.66 18.30
CA SER A 186 2.07 -6.88 19.06
C SER A 186 0.69 -6.90 19.74
N ALA A 187 0.18 -8.09 20.00
CA ALA A 187 -1.09 -8.26 20.70
C ALA A 187 -1.09 -7.67 22.13
N SER A 188 0.07 -7.50 22.76
CA SER A 188 0.17 -6.94 24.12
C SER A 188 0.19 -5.41 24.14
N HIS A 189 0.64 -4.77 23.06
CA HIS A 189 0.75 -3.31 22.98
C HIS A 189 -0.39 -2.68 22.19
N LEU A 190 -0.84 -3.33 21.13
CA LEU A 190 -1.82 -2.78 20.21
C LEU A 190 -3.23 -2.86 20.79
N LYS A 191 -3.83 -1.70 21.05
CA LYS A 191 -5.24 -1.57 21.45
C LYS A 191 -6.05 -1.08 20.27
N PRO A 192 -7.28 -1.54 20.04
CA PRO A 192 -8.09 -1.06 18.92
C PRO A 192 -8.64 0.34 19.17
N SER A 193 -8.69 1.12 18.10
CA SER A 193 -9.71 2.18 17.93
C SER A 193 -10.89 1.60 17.16
N PHE A 194 -11.98 2.34 17.06
CA PHE A 194 -13.20 1.85 16.43
C PHE A 194 -13.76 2.86 15.44
N VAL A 195 -14.27 2.37 14.32
CA VAL A 195 -15.03 3.14 13.35
C VAL A 195 -16.39 2.48 13.13
N GLU A 196 -17.45 3.27 13.06
CA GLU A 196 -18.78 2.80 12.72
C GLU A 196 -19.04 3.03 11.23
N LEU A 197 -19.28 1.95 10.49
CA LEU A 197 -19.55 1.97 9.05
C LEU A 197 -20.81 1.15 8.79
N TYR A 198 -21.81 1.77 8.17
CA TYR A 198 -23.07 1.10 7.77
C TYR A 198 -23.75 0.32 8.91
N GLY A 199 -23.70 0.86 10.14
CA GLY A 199 -24.30 0.23 11.34
C GLY A 199 -23.50 -0.93 11.94
N GLN A 200 -22.27 -1.16 11.47
CA GLN A 200 -21.33 -2.11 12.04
C GLN A 200 -20.11 -1.37 12.60
N THR A 201 -19.75 -1.66 13.85
CA THR A 201 -18.51 -1.17 14.45
C THR A 201 -17.36 -2.11 14.09
N TYR A 202 -16.27 -1.56 13.55
CA TYR A 202 -15.06 -2.28 13.20
C TYR A 202 -13.88 -1.84 14.09
N PRO A 203 -13.13 -2.78 14.68
CA PRO A 203 -11.83 -2.48 15.28
C PRO A 203 -10.84 -2.08 14.17
N VAL A 204 -10.14 -0.97 14.35
CA VAL A 204 -9.11 -0.45 13.44
C VAL A 204 -7.85 -0.10 14.24
N LEU A 205 -6.73 0.10 13.55
CA LEU A 205 -5.51 0.61 14.17
C LEU A 205 -5.79 1.98 14.80
N PRO A 206 -5.24 2.31 15.99
CA PRO A 206 -5.34 3.66 16.51
C PRO A 206 -4.63 4.68 15.62
N PRO A 207 -5.00 5.97 15.71
CA PRO A 207 -4.52 6.97 14.77
C PRO A 207 -3.01 7.06 14.59
N THR A 208 -2.25 6.98 15.67
CA THR A 208 -0.78 7.05 15.61
C THR A 208 -0.20 5.82 14.88
N GLU A 209 -0.62 4.62 15.27
CA GLU A 209 -0.19 3.36 14.66
C GLU A 209 -0.66 3.25 13.20
N ASN A 210 -1.84 3.78 12.87
CA ASN A 210 -2.35 3.79 11.50
C ASN A 210 -1.52 4.71 10.59
N VAL A 211 -1.11 5.90 11.06
CA VAL A 211 -0.19 6.78 10.30
C VAL A 211 1.12 6.05 10.01
N PHE A 212 1.71 5.41 11.01
CA PHE A 212 2.95 4.63 10.83
C PHE A 212 2.76 3.45 9.86
N TYR A 213 1.63 2.75 9.95
CA TYR A 213 1.25 1.71 9.01
C TYR A 213 1.10 2.22 7.56
N MET A 214 0.46 3.37 7.35
CA MET A 214 0.31 3.98 6.02
C MET A 214 1.67 4.35 5.41
N LEU A 215 2.63 4.82 6.22
CA LEU A 215 4.00 5.08 5.77
C LEU A 215 4.69 3.80 5.31
N HIS A 216 4.59 2.72 6.09
CA HIS A 216 5.16 1.42 5.67
C HIS A 216 4.46 0.82 4.45
N HIS A 217 3.15 1.04 4.29
CA HIS A 217 2.41 0.62 3.12
C HIS A 217 2.89 1.35 1.86
N MET A 218 3.02 2.68 1.93
CA MET A 218 3.60 3.47 0.84
C MET A 218 5.05 3.09 0.57
N LEU A 219 5.86 2.86 1.60
CA LEU A 219 7.24 2.39 1.47
C LEU A 219 7.31 1.05 0.72
N LYS A 220 6.46 0.08 1.09
CA LYS A 220 6.35 -1.20 0.38
C LYS A 220 6.12 -0.92 -1.11
N HIS A 221 5.03 -0.25 -1.46
CA HIS A 221 4.75 0.00 -2.86
C HIS A 221 5.86 0.77 -3.58
N TYR A 222 6.41 1.82 -2.95
CA TYR A 222 7.49 2.61 -3.52
C TYR A 222 8.71 1.75 -3.92
N LEU A 223 9.07 0.77 -3.09
CA LEU A 223 10.23 -0.09 -3.31
C LEU A 223 9.99 -1.19 -4.36
N TYR A 224 8.75 -1.70 -4.49
CA TYR A 224 8.49 -2.94 -5.23
C TYR A 224 7.70 -2.76 -6.52
N SER A 225 6.72 -1.85 -6.54
CA SER A 225 5.72 -1.80 -7.61
C SER A 225 5.32 -0.39 -8.04
N GLY A 226 5.71 0.66 -7.31
CA GLY A 226 5.10 1.98 -7.40
C GLY A 226 3.73 2.01 -6.72
N PHE A 227 3.26 3.21 -6.37
CA PHE A 227 1.86 3.42 -5.95
C PHE A 227 1.28 4.65 -6.64
N GLY A 228 -0.05 4.66 -6.80
CA GLY A 228 -0.76 5.78 -7.38
C GLY A 228 -1.08 6.88 -6.37
N SER A 229 -1.49 8.05 -6.88
CA SER A 229 -1.89 9.22 -6.08
C SER A 229 -2.92 8.93 -4.97
N ARG A 230 -3.74 7.87 -5.11
CA ARG A 230 -4.69 7.41 -4.10
C ARG A 230 -4.10 7.29 -2.69
N LEU A 231 -2.90 6.74 -2.53
CA LEU A 231 -2.32 6.58 -1.18
C LEU A 231 -1.95 7.93 -0.54
N LEU A 232 -1.61 8.94 -1.36
CA LEU A 232 -1.37 10.31 -0.88
C LEU A 232 -2.70 11.02 -0.53
N CYS A 233 -3.77 10.77 -1.30
CA CYS A 233 -5.12 11.22 -0.94
C CYS A 233 -5.57 10.59 0.39
N ASP A 234 -5.39 9.26 0.54
CA ASP A 234 -5.70 8.55 1.78
C ASP A 234 -4.98 9.16 2.98
N PHE A 235 -3.68 9.40 2.84
CA PHE A 235 -2.85 9.98 3.90
C PHE A 235 -3.28 11.40 4.26
N THR A 236 -3.57 12.22 3.25
CA THR A 236 -4.04 13.60 3.43
C THR A 236 -5.35 13.63 4.18
N LEU A 237 -6.38 12.94 3.68
CA LEU A 237 -7.72 12.91 4.27
C LEU A 237 -7.72 12.28 5.67
N TYR A 238 -6.88 11.27 5.90
CA TYR A 238 -6.76 10.65 7.21
C TYR A 238 -6.16 11.62 8.24
N LEU A 239 -5.07 12.31 7.89
CA LEU A 239 -4.45 13.28 8.79
C LEU A 239 -5.35 14.48 9.06
N GLU A 240 -6.04 15.02 8.05
CA GLU A 240 -7.02 16.11 8.25
C GLU A 240 -8.07 15.74 9.29
N ARG A 241 -8.52 14.48 9.30
CA ARG A 241 -9.54 14.02 10.25
C ARG A 241 -8.98 13.70 11.64
N TYR A 242 -7.84 13.03 11.71
CA TYR A 242 -7.36 12.41 12.94
C TYR A 242 -6.10 13.06 13.54
N ALA A 243 -5.58 14.16 12.98
CA ALA A 243 -4.35 14.80 13.46
C ALA A 243 -4.36 15.11 14.97
N SER A 244 -5.52 15.48 15.54
CA SER A 244 -5.63 15.76 16.98
C SER A 244 -5.43 14.52 17.88
N GLU A 245 -5.56 13.31 17.32
CA GLU A 245 -5.39 12.04 18.02
C GLU A 245 -4.03 11.37 17.70
N VAL A 246 -3.27 11.92 16.75
CA VAL A 246 -1.96 11.41 16.34
C VAL A 246 -0.88 11.99 17.25
N ASN A 247 -0.07 11.10 17.85
CA ASN A 247 1.13 11.50 18.57
C ASN A 247 2.30 11.62 17.59
N PHE A 248 2.53 12.81 17.05
CA PHE A 248 3.59 13.06 16.07
C PHE A 248 5.01 12.82 16.63
N GLU A 249 5.27 13.07 17.91
CA GLU A 249 6.55 12.75 18.53
C GLU A 249 6.88 11.25 18.47
N LYS A 250 5.86 10.38 18.67
CA LYS A 250 6.01 8.94 18.46
C LYS A 250 6.27 8.60 17.00
N ILE A 251 5.57 9.23 16.05
CA ILE A 251 5.83 9.04 14.61
C ILE A 251 7.28 9.40 14.29
N HIS A 252 7.79 10.51 14.82
CA HIS A 252 9.17 10.94 14.59
C HIS A 252 10.17 9.94 15.13
N PHE A 253 9.97 9.49 16.37
CA PHE A 253 10.79 8.46 16.99
C PHE A 253 10.77 7.17 16.16
N TRP A 254 9.59 6.66 15.82
CA TRP A 254 9.46 5.39 15.08
C TRP A 254 10.07 5.47 13.68
N CYS A 255 9.86 6.58 12.98
CA CYS A 255 10.44 6.78 11.65
C CYS A 255 11.96 6.89 11.70
N ARG A 256 12.54 7.56 12.70
CA ARG A 256 14.01 7.62 12.89
C ARG A 256 14.59 6.26 13.23
N GLU A 257 13.99 5.54 14.18
CA GLU A 257 14.41 4.19 14.56
C GLU A 257 14.28 3.19 13.42
N SER A 258 13.36 3.42 12.49
CA SER A 258 13.17 2.61 11.29
C SER A 258 13.96 3.13 10.08
N LYS A 259 14.68 4.25 10.22
CA LYS A 259 15.42 4.95 9.16
C LYS A 259 14.55 5.38 7.97
N ILE A 260 13.28 5.70 8.18
CA ILE A 260 12.33 6.15 7.15
C ILE A 260 11.85 7.59 7.40
N PHE A 261 12.56 8.37 8.23
CA PHE A 261 12.15 9.74 8.55
C PHE A 261 12.13 10.64 7.30
N HIS A 262 13.12 10.48 6.41
CA HIS A 262 13.11 11.22 5.15
C HIS A 262 11.96 10.84 4.21
N LEU A 263 11.53 9.57 4.19
CA LEU A 263 10.30 9.19 3.48
C LEU A 263 9.09 9.91 4.05
N TYR A 264 9.01 10.01 5.38
CA TYR A 264 7.93 10.72 6.04
C TYR A 264 7.92 12.22 5.67
N GLU A 265 9.09 12.88 5.67
CA GLU A 265 9.25 14.26 5.18
C GLU A 265 8.73 14.41 3.74
N LEU A 266 9.16 13.52 2.84
CA LEU A 266 8.75 13.52 1.44
C LEU A 266 7.24 13.40 1.26
N ILE A 267 6.62 12.46 1.96
CA ILE A 267 5.18 12.21 1.86
C ILE A 267 4.40 13.39 2.44
N LEU A 268 4.72 13.81 3.66
CA LEU A 268 3.98 14.85 4.38
C LEU A 268 4.00 16.18 3.62
N GLU A 269 5.19 16.61 3.19
CA GLU A 269 5.34 17.88 2.47
C GLU A 269 4.75 17.80 1.04
N SER A 270 4.84 16.64 0.36
CA SER A 270 4.14 16.45 -0.91
C SER A 270 2.61 16.58 -0.74
N CYS A 271 2.06 16.04 0.34
CA CYS A 271 0.64 16.19 0.67
C CYS A 271 0.26 17.66 0.92
N ARG A 272 1.12 18.45 1.58
CA ARG A 272 0.87 19.89 1.77
C ARG A 272 0.89 20.67 0.46
N ILE A 273 1.92 20.46 -0.37
CA ILE A 273 2.11 21.19 -1.61
C ILE A 273 1.01 20.85 -2.62
N TYR A 274 0.74 19.55 -2.82
CA TYR A 274 -0.03 19.07 -3.97
C TYR A 274 -1.41 18.51 -3.64
N PHE A 275 -1.69 18.16 -2.39
CA PHE A 275 -2.97 17.56 -1.98
C PHE A 275 -3.74 18.44 -0.98
N GLY A 276 -3.16 19.55 -0.52
CA GLY A 276 -3.85 20.51 0.34
C GLY A 276 -3.90 20.14 1.81
N LEU A 277 -3.00 19.26 2.28
CA LEU A 277 -2.82 19.00 3.70
C LEU A 277 -2.46 20.31 4.44
N SER A 278 -3.11 20.56 5.57
CA SER A 278 -2.90 21.74 6.39
C SER A 278 -1.46 21.84 6.88
N ALA A 279 -0.88 23.05 6.75
CA ALA A 279 0.45 23.35 7.25
C ALA A 279 0.56 23.27 8.79
N SER A 280 -0.57 23.28 9.52
CA SER A 280 -0.57 23.13 10.97
C SER A 280 -0.37 21.69 11.45
N ILE A 281 -0.52 20.70 10.55
CA ILE A 281 -0.35 19.29 10.88
C ILE A 281 1.15 18.99 10.81
N ASP A 282 1.75 18.76 11.98
CA ASP A 282 3.18 18.47 12.17
C ASP A 282 4.14 19.48 11.50
N PRO A 283 4.07 20.76 11.87
CA PRO A 283 4.69 21.88 11.15
C PRO A 283 6.22 21.89 11.22
N GLN A 284 6.86 20.97 11.94
CA GLN A 284 8.32 20.92 12.06
C GLN A 284 8.99 20.04 11.00
N VAL A 285 8.23 19.18 10.35
CA VAL A 285 8.70 18.23 9.34
C VAL A 285 8.59 18.86 7.96
N HIS A 286 9.68 18.95 7.19
CA HIS A 286 9.69 19.57 5.87
C HIS A 286 10.71 18.92 4.91
N CYS A 287 10.39 18.85 3.61
CA CYS A 287 11.34 18.56 2.53
C CYS A 287 11.51 19.76 1.57
N SER A 288 12.56 19.71 0.74
CA SER A 288 12.71 20.70 -0.32
C SER A 288 11.64 20.47 -1.39
N ALA A 289 10.97 21.54 -1.85
CA ALA A 289 9.94 21.43 -2.89
C ALA A 289 10.45 20.74 -4.18
N SER A 290 11.76 20.83 -4.45
CA SER A 290 12.41 20.12 -5.55
C SER A 290 12.40 18.60 -5.34
N ASP A 291 12.74 18.11 -4.15
CA ASP A 291 12.71 16.67 -3.84
C ASP A 291 11.27 16.15 -3.86
N CYS A 292 10.34 16.92 -3.28
CA CYS A 292 8.93 16.56 -3.27
C CYS A 292 8.36 16.54 -4.72
N ALA A 293 8.82 17.42 -5.63
CA ALA A 293 8.46 17.37 -7.06
C ALA A 293 9.02 16.13 -7.78
N ILE A 294 10.30 15.78 -7.56
CA ILE A 294 10.91 14.57 -8.14
C ILE A 294 10.20 13.31 -7.65
N PHE A 295 9.86 13.26 -6.36
CA PHE A 295 9.09 12.19 -5.76
C PHE A 295 7.73 12.03 -6.45
N LEU A 296 6.98 13.13 -6.60
CA LEU A 296 5.65 13.10 -7.20
C LEU A 296 5.66 12.78 -8.69
N GLU A 297 6.65 13.27 -9.46
CA GLU A 297 6.83 12.90 -10.87
C GLU A 297 7.01 11.38 -11.02
N LYS A 298 7.72 10.74 -10.11
CA LYS A 298 7.84 9.27 -10.09
C LYS A 298 6.50 8.59 -9.77
N ILE A 299 5.78 9.06 -8.76
CA ILE A 299 4.47 8.50 -8.39
C ILE A 299 3.49 8.57 -9.57
N LEU A 300 3.43 9.71 -10.27
CA LEU A 300 2.60 9.90 -11.46
C LEU A 300 3.08 9.02 -12.64
N ALA A 301 4.39 8.87 -12.81
CA ALA A 301 4.97 8.00 -13.83
C ALA A 301 4.72 6.50 -13.56
N ASP A 302 4.61 6.07 -12.31
CA ASP A 302 4.36 4.68 -11.95
C ASP A 302 2.87 4.33 -12.12
N GLY A 303 1.93 5.08 -11.52
CA GLY A 303 0.49 4.74 -11.54
C GLY A 303 0.03 3.86 -10.38
N ASP A 304 -1.28 3.59 -10.28
CA ASP A 304 -1.86 2.71 -9.26
C ASP A 304 -1.81 1.25 -9.71
N PHE A 305 -0.75 0.53 -9.35
CA PHE A 305 -0.61 -0.90 -9.63
C PHE A 305 -1.47 -1.73 -8.67
N GLY A 306 -2.77 -1.79 -8.96
CA GLY A 306 -3.74 -2.70 -8.34
C GLY A 306 -4.52 -3.54 -9.35
N SER A 307 -4.02 -3.70 -10.58
CA SER A 307 -4.68 -4.50 -11.64
C SER A 307 -3.74 -5.42 -12.42
N ASP A 308 -2.44 -5.42 -12.13
CA ASP A 308 -1.48 -6.28 -12.82
C ASP A 308 -1.06 -7.43 -11.91
N THR A 309 -1.52 -8.63 -12.26
CA THR A 309 -1.19 -9.95 -11.70
C THR A 309 0.30 -10.31 -11.86
N GLN A 310 1.16 -9.37 -12.25
CA GLN A 310 2.59 -9.60 -12.33
C GLN A 310 3.21 -9.56 -10.94
N ARG A 311 3.26 -10.75 -10.33
CA ARG A 311 4.08 -11.10 -9.16
C ARG A 311 5.54 -10.72 -9.41
N LYS A 312 5.89 -9.45 -9.18
CA LYS A 312 7.27 -9.03 -9.00
C LYS A 312 7.71 -9.56 -7.64
N ILE A 313 8.48 -10.67 -7.65
CA ILE A 313 9.29 -11.13 -6.51
C ILE A 313 9.81 -9.93 -5.72
N VAL A 314 9.49 -9.97 -4.43
CA VAL A 314 9.87 -9.09 -3.35
C VAL A 314 11.37 -8.78 -3.44
N SER A 315 11.71 -7.52 -3.64
CA SER A 315 13.04 -6.91 -3.50
C SER A 315 13.14 -6.29 -2.10
N SER A 316 13.49 -7.05 -1.05
CA SER A 316 13.59 -6.51 0.31
C SER A 316 14.40 -5.20 0.27
N GLY A 317 13.73 -4.07 0.51
CA GLY A 317 14.29 -2.74 0.26
C GLY A 317 15.70 -2.63 0.84
N SER A 318 16.70 -2.45 -0.02
CA SER A 318 18.09 -2.48 0.40
C SER A 318 18.42 -1.20 1.16
N TYR A 319 18.60 -1.33 2.47
CA TYR A 319 19.04 -0.23 3.33
C TYR A 319 20.51 0.14 3.12
N GLN A 320 21.41 -0.74 2.60
CA GLN A 320 22.83 -0.36 2.62
C GLN A 320 23.85 -0.97 1.64
N HIS A 321 23.51 -1.75 0.60
CA HIS A 321 24.58 -2.31 -0.27
C HIS A 321 24.33 -2.21 -1.78
N THR A 322 25.38 -1.84 -2.53
CA THR A 322 25.42 -1.89 -4.00
C THR A 322 26.19 -3.11 -4.49
N GLY A 323 25.69 -3.77 -5.53
CA GLY A 323 26.43 -4.77 -6.30
C GLY A 323 25.97 -6.21 -6.07
N ILE A 324 26.82 -7.16 -6.46
CA ILE A 324 26.59 -8.62 -6.34
C ILE A 324 26.23 -9.02 -4.89
N HIS A 325 26.73 -8.28 -3.90
CA HIS A 325 26.46 -8.53 -2.48
C HIS A 325 24.99 -8.29 -2.09
N ALA A 326 24.36 -7.22 -2.59
CA ALA A 326 22.94 -6.97 -2.33
C ALA A 326 22.05 -8.03 -3.00
N TRP A 327 22.46 -8.51 -4.17
CA TRP A 327 21.80 -9.62 -4.86
C TRP A 327 21.95 -10.94 -4.09
N PHE A 328 23.16 -11.24 -3.59
CA PHE A 328 23.38 -12.41 -2.75
C PHE A 328 22.58 -12.32 -1.46
N HIS A 329 22.50 -11.15 -0.85
CA HIS A 329 21.74 -10.98 0.38
C HIS A 329 20.23 -11.11 0.13
N GLU A 330 19.72 -10.50 -0.95
CA GLU A 330 18.32 -10.63 -1.37
C GLU A 330 17.98 -12.10 -1.66
N GLY A 331 18.80 -12.77 -2.47
CA GLY A 331 18.63 -14.20 -2.75
C GLY A 331 18.71 -15.05 -1.48
N HIS A 332 19.50 -14.63 -0.48
CA HIS A 332 19.57 -15.31 0.81
C HIS A 332 18.30 -15.13 1.63
N ILE A 333 17.73 -13.92 1.64
CA ILE A 333 16.44 -13.63 2.27
C ILE A 333 15.36 -14.46 1.59
N GLN A 334 15.28 -14.43 0.25
CA GLN A 334 14.32 -15.22 -0.52
C GLN A 334 14.46 -16.73 -0.24
N MET A 335 15.69 -17.23 -0.07
CA MET A 335 15.93 -18.62 0.33
C MET A 335 15.35 -18.91 1.72
N LYS A 336 15.58 -18.04 2.71
CA LYS A 336 15.05 -18.22 4.07
C LYS A 336 13.52 -18.16 4.11
N LEU A 337 12.92 -17.24 3.34
CA LEU A 337 11.46 -17.09 3.18
C LEU A 337 10.83 -18.33 2.53
N ARG A 338 11.45 -18.85 1.45
CA ARG A 338 10.99 -20.06 0.77
C ARG A 338 11.14 -21.32 1.62
N PHE A 339 12.15 -21.36 2.48
CA PHE A 339 12.51 -22.53 3.27
C PHE A 339 12.56 -22.23 4.78
N PRO A 340 11.45 -21.82 5.43
CA PRO A 340 11.45 -21.31 6.81
C PRO A 340 11.88 -22.33 7.87
N LYS A 341 11.73 -23.63 7.57
CA LYS A 341 12.19 -24.73 8.45
C LYS A 341 13.58 -25.24 8.07
N LEU A 342 13.86 -25.39 6.77
CA LEU A 342 15.07 -26.02 6.27
C LEU A 342 16.29 -25.09 6.28
N HIS A 343 16.09 -23.76 6.16
CA HIS A 343 17.19 -22.80 6.22
C HIS A 343 17.91 -22.80 7.58
N LYS A 344 17.34 -23.40 8.63
CA LYS A 344 18.00 -23.53 9.93
C LYS A 344 19.20 -24.50 9.89
N CYS A 345 19.25 -25.41 8.90
CA CYS A 345 20.38 -26.30 8.69
C CYS A 345 21.35 -25.70 7.67
N VAL A 346 22.49 -25.18 8.14
CA VAL A 346 23.50 -24.49 7.31
C VAL A 346 24.07 -25.40 6.21
N LEU A 347 24.19 -26.71 6.47
CA LEU A 347 24.66 -27.68 5.49
C LEU A 347 23.77 -27.79 4.25
N LEU A 348 22.47 -27.46 4.37
CA LEU A 348 21.54 -27.49 3.24
C LEU A 348 21.59 -26.21 2.40
N TRP A 349 22.22 -25.13 2.88
CA TRP A 349 22.20 -23.83 2.21
C TRP A 349 22.64 -23.88 0.75
N PRO A 350 23.70 -24.60 0.34
CA PRO A 350 24.08 -24.66 -1.06
C PRO A 350 22.97 -25.21 -1.96
N VAL A 351 22.25 -26.25 -1.50
CA VAL A 351 21.15 -26.87 -2.25
C VAL A 351 19.93 -25.96 -2.28
N LEU A 352 19.57 -25.35 -1.14
CA LEU A 352 18.44 -24.42 -1.05
C LEU A 352 18.66 -23.17 -1.92
N TRP A 353 19.90 -22.69 -2.00
CA TRP A 353 20.28 -21.60 -2.90
C TRP A 353 20.10 -21.94 -4.37
N VAL A 354 20.54 -23.13 -4.78
CA VAL A 354 20.35 -23.60 -6.16
C VAL A 354 18.86 -23.66 -6.51
N ILE A 355 18.02 -24.23 -5.62
CA ILE A 355 16.57 -24.28 -5.85
C ILE A 355 16.00 -22.86 -5.95
N THR A 356 16.35 -21.97 -5.02
CA THR A 356 15.87 -20.58 -5.00
C THR A 356 16.25 -19.84 -6.29
N PHE A 357 17.46 -20.05 -6.80
CA PHE A 357 17.92 -19.47 -8.07
C PHE A 357 17.16 -20.01 -9.28
N PHE A 358 16.89 -21.32 -9.36
CA PHE A 358 16.08 -21.89 -10.44
C PHE A 358 14.62 -21.41 -10.39
N CYS A 359 14.04 -21.28 -9.20
CA CYS A 359 12.72 -20.66 -9.03
C CYS A 359 12.72 -19.20 -9.51
N PHE A 360 13.73 -18.41 -9.14
CA PHE A 360 13.89 -17.03 -9.61
C PHE A 360 13.99 -16.94 -11.15
N LEU A 361 14.79 -17.81 -11.78
CA LEU A 361 14.89 -17.89 -13.24
C LEU A 361 13.55 -18.27 -13.86
N SER A 362 12.91 -19.33 -13.37
CA SER A 362 11.60 -19.78 -13.84
C SER A 362 10.57 -18.66 -13.77
N ASN A 363 10.50 -17.95 -12.65
CA ASN A 363 9.58 -16.82 -12.46
C ASN A 363 9.92 -15.64 -13.39
N THR A 364 11.20 -15.37 -13.63
CA THR A 364 11.63 -14.32 -14.57
C THR A 364 11.12 -14.55 -15.98
N TYR A 365 11.21 -15.79 -16.46
CA TYR A 365 10.79 -16.12 -17.83
C TYR A 365 9.30 -16.42 -17.95
N ARG A 366 8.72 -17.16 -17.00
CA ARG A 366 7.34 -17.69 -17.09
C ARG A 366 6.29 -16.77 -16.50
N ILE A 367 6.62 -16.02 -15.45
CA ILE A 367 5.66 -15.15 -14.76
C ILE A 367 5.84 -13.70 -15.24
N ARG A 368 7.09 -13.22 -15.29
CA ARG A 368 7.40 -11.82 -15.62
C ARG A 368 7.55 -11.56 -17.12
N HIS A 369 7.53 -12.60 -17.95
CA HIS A 369 7.72 -12.52 -19.41
C HIS A 369 8.90 -11.63 -19.82
N THR A 370 10.00 -11.67 -19.07
CA THR A 370 11.17 -10.81 -19.27
C THR A 370 12.45 -11.65 -19.27
N THR A 371 13.59 -11.00 -19.50
CA THR A 371 14.90 -11.66 -19.46
C THR A 371 15.61 -11.41 -18.14
N LEU A 372 16.54 -12.30 -17.78
CA LEU A 372 17.43 -12.11 -16.63
C LEU A 372 18.19 -10.77 -16.74
N ARG A 373 18.68 -10.43 -17.94
CA ARG A 373 19.42 -9.18 -18.18
C ARG A 373 18.54 -7.95 -17.93
N GLN A 374 17.30 -7.97 -18.41
CA GLN A 374 16.36 -6.86 -18.20
C GLN A 374 15.97 -6.75 -16.73
N THR A 375 15.64 -7.85 -16.07
CA THR A 375 15.35 -7.89 -14.63
C THR A 375 16.50 -7.31 -13.80
N LEU A 376 17.75 -7.63 -14.17
CA LEU A 376 18.94 -7.10 -13.51
C LEU A 376 19.17 -5.61 -13.81
N ALA A 377 18.83 -5.15 -15.01
CA ALA A 377 18.91 -3.74 -15.37
C ALA A 377 17.87 -2.91 -14.60
N ASP A 378 16.63 -3.39 -14.53
CA ASP A 378 15.54 -2.75 -13.79
C ASP A 378 15.89 -2.67 -12.29
N PHE A 379 16.37 -3.78 -11.70
CA PHE A 379 16.82 -3.80 -10.30
C PHE A 379 17.94 -2.78 -10.00
N ARG A 380 18.88 -2.58 -10.94
CA ARG A 380 19.94 -1.56 -10.78
C ARG A 380 19.40 -0.14 -10.95
N ALA A 381 18.45 0.06 -11.86
CA ALA A 381 17.82 1.35 -12.08
C ALA A 381 16.99 1.80 -10.87
N ASP A 382 16.21 0.88 -10.30
CA ASP A 382 15.37 1.13 -9.12
C ASP A 382 16.22 1.47 -7.89
N ASN A 383 17.27 0.69 -7.63
CA ASN A 383 18.22 0.98 -6.54
C ASN A 383 18.92 2.34 -6.69
N ARG A 384 19.30 2.74 -7.92
CA ARG A 384 19.91 4.05 -8.16
C ARG A 384 18.94 5.19 -7.88
N LYS A 385 17.66 5.03 -8.24
CA LYS A 385 16.62 6.05 -8.02
C LYS A 385 16.26 6.20 -6.53
N THR A 386 16.12 5.10 -5.80
CA THR A 386 15.92 5.12 -4.33
C THR A 386 17.05 5.84 -3.60
N LYS A 387 18.29 5.75 -4.12
CA LYS A 387 19.44 6.48 -3.60
C LYS A 387 19.39 7.98 -3.88
N LEU A 388 18.85 8.41 -5.03
CA LEU A 388 18.74 9.83 -5.39
C LEU A 388 17.80 10.58 -4.44
N LEU A 389 16.69 9.94 -4.05
CA LEU A 389 15.70 10.51 -3.13
C LEU A 389 16.01 10.23 -1.65
N LYS A 390 17.20 9.69 -1.32
CA LYS A 390 17.69 9.40 0.06
C LYS A 390 16.60 8.88 1.02
N ILE A 391 15.77 7.95 0.57
CA ILE A 391 14.57 7.49 1.31
C ILE A 391 14.91 6.95 2.70
N PHE A 392 16.09 6.35 2.82
CA PHE A 392 16.61 5.84 4.07
C PHE A 392 17.72 6.74 4.63
N ASP A 393 17.63 7.03 5.92
CA ASP A 393 18.65 7.76 6.66
C ASP A 393 19.92 6.89 6.79
N ASN A 394 20.97 7.24 6.06
CA ASN A 394 22.22 6.48 5.97
C ASN A 394 23.35 7.08 6.82
N ASN A 395 23.03 7.83 7.88
CA ASN A 395 24.02 8.57 8.67
C ASN A 395 24.91 7.71 9.59
N ASP A 396 24.80 6.39 9.55
CA ASP A 396 25.71 5.48 10.26
C ASP A 396 27.00 5.24 9.44
N LEU A 397 27.80 6.31 9.31
CA LEU A 397 29.24 6.25 9.05
C LEU A 397 29.93 7.19 10.06
N GLN A 398 29.90 6.77 11.33
CA GLN A 398 30.99 7.00 12.28
C GLN A 398 31.26 5.73 13.06
#